data_AF-A0A6M8VTJ2-F1
#
_entry.id   AF-A0A6M8VTJ2-F1
#
_cell.length_a   1.000
_cell.length_b   1.000
_cell.length_c   1.000
_cell.angle_alpha   90.00
_cell.angle_beta   90.00
_cell.angle_gamma   90.00
#
_symmetry.space_group_name_H-M   'P 1'
#
loop_
_entity.id
_entity.type
_entity.pdbx_description
1 polymer ?
#
loop_
_entity_poly.entity_id
_entity_poly.type
_entity_poly.pdbx_seq_one_letter_code
_entity_poly.pdbx_strand_id
1 'polypeptide(L)'
;MRAAVLRRRRRPLGPPHLPARLRRQRPRARDRARELDLLHEMQRFAAGMTCRHKVLSEHFGQPYPFPNCNACDVCLNEVDAVDDATVVAQKIISCVARAVQHSGMSFGAAHIVDVLRGSRAQKIIQRGHDQLSTHGLLRDVPRPTLVSYVNQLLDLGVLERAPGEFPTLVLNEASREVLTGARAVAALHAPRPGRGRGTPATRPGGDRTHPPASTSCSTHSAPLRREVAETHGVPPYVVFNDQTLQELSAPSGPARSRRSAWCGASARKLETFAPAFLAHIREWCEIHELDLDARTGSGSAATSSAAAGKPKTLSPAKRRSFEAFDRGEGIEAVAESGGLKARTVADHLAEWIEARKPEDISAWIEPAEYDRIATAVTEVGTDFLRPIFDRLNGEVPYEQIKLVVAHFRARA
;
A
#
# COMPACT_ATOMS: atom_id res chain seq x y z
N MET A 1 -22.34 -14.30 73.52
CA MET A 1 -22.08 -14.45 72.06
C MET A 1 -21.75 -13.10 71.46
N ARG A 2 -20.46 -12.81 71.20
CA ARG A 2 -20.02 -11.62 70.46
C ARG A 2 -19.20 -12.11 69.26
N ALA A 3 -19.75 -11.95 68.06
CA ALA A 3 -19.10 -12.34 66.81
C ALA A 3 -18.09 -11.27 66.37
N ALA A 4 -16.83 -11.67 66.21
CA ALA A 4 -15.76 -10.81 65.72
C ALA A 4 -15.78 -10.77 64.18
N VAL A 5 -16.05 -9.59 63.61
CA VAL A 5 -15.99 -9.34 62.17
C VAL A 5 -14.55 -9.06 61.76
N LEU A 6 -13.90 -10.03 61.13
CA LEU A 6 -12.59 -9.89 60.49
C LEU A 6 -12.69 -8.94 59.27
N ARG A 7 -12.32 -7.66 59.46
CA ARG A 7 -12.12 -6.73 58.35
C ARG A 7 -10.81 -7.06 57.62
N ARG A 8 -10.89 -7.76 56.48
CA ARG A 8 -9.77 -7.87 55.53
C ARG A 8 -9.45 -6.48 54.98
N ARG A 9 -8.28 -5.92 55.35
CA ARG A 9 -7.76 -4.68 54.75
C ARG A 9 -7.46 -4.93 53.28
N ARG A 10 -8.21 -4.31 52.36
CA ARG A 10 -7.85 -4.26 50.94
C ARG A 10 -6.61 -3.38 50.80
N ARG A 11 -5.49 -3.94 50.31
CA ARG A 11 -4.32 -3.15 49.87
C ARG A 11 -4.77 -2.28 48.67
N PRO A 12 -4.43 -0.99 48.63
CA PRO A 12 -4.67 -0.19 47.44
C PRO A 12 -3.79 -0.74 46.30
N LEU A 13 -4.41 -1.06 45.18
CA LEU A 13 -3.71 -1.38 43.93
C LEU A 13 -3.09 -0.07 43.43
N GLY A 14 -1.82 0.15 43.77
CA GLY A 14 -1.00 1.16 43.10
C GLY A 14 -0.84 0.81 41.61
N PRO A 15 -0.59 1.79 40.73
CA PRO A 15 -0.40 1.54 39.32
C PRO A 15 0.73 0.53 39.11
N PRO A 16 0.62 -0.39 38.13
CA PRO A 16 1.62 -1.43 37.92
C PRO A 16 2.97 -0.76 37.67
N HIS A 17 3.96 -1.12 38.49
CA HIS A 17 5.34 -0.68 38.33
C HIS A 17 5.84 -1.17 36.96
N LEU A 18 5.91 -0.25 35.98
CA LEU A 18 6.59 -0.50 34.73
C LEU A 18 8.04 -0.92 35.03
N PRO A 19 8.54 -2.04 34.47
CA PRO A 19 9.90 -2.50 34.70
C PRO A 19 10.90 -1.41 34.32
N ALA A 20 11.92 -1.20 35.17
CA ALA A 20 12.91 -0.13 35.07
C ALA A 20 13.67 -0.07 33.73
N ARG A 21 13.60 -1.12 32.90
CA ARG A 21 14.19 -1.20 31.56
C ARG A 21 13.51 -0.32 30.50
N LEU A 22 12.32 0.23 30.79
CA LEU A 22 11.62 1.21 29.95
C LEU A 22 11.81 2.65 30.44
N ARG A 23 12.86 2.96 31.21
CA ARG A 23 13.36 4.33 31.31
C ARG A 23 13.92 4.72 29.95
N ARG A 24 13.02 5.19 29.08
CA ARG A 24 13.31 5.81 27.79
C ARG A 24 14.53 6.71 27.95
N GLN A 25 15.62 6.36 27.26
CA GLN A 25 16.69 7.30 26.98
C GLN A 25 16.00 8.54 26.39
N ARG A 26 16.05 9.67 27.11
CA ARG A 26 15.53 10.91 26.55
C ARG A 26 16.35 11.17 25.27
N PRO A 27 15.72 11.28 24.09
CA PRO A 27 16.45 11.60 22.87
C PRO A 27 17.30 12.85 23.13
N ARG A 28 18.55 12.87 22.67
CA ARG A 28 19.38 14.08 22.79
C ARG A 28 18.65 15.19 22.02
N ALA A 29 18.83 16.46 22.38
CA ALA A 29 18.11 17.57 21.73
C ALA A 29 18.21 17.55 20.19
N ARG A 30 19.33 17.06 19.66
CA ARG A 30 19.60 16.86 18.22
C ARG A 30 18.75 15.75 17.58
N ASP A 31 18.46 14.69 18.32
CA ASP A 31 17.60 13.58 17.86
C ASP A 31 16.14 14.05 17.78
N ARG A 32 15.71 14.83 18.77
CA ARG A 32 14.35 15.40 18.79
C ARG A 32 14.09 16.37 17.64
N ALA A 33 15.08 17.20 17.28
CA ALA A 33 14.95 18.09 16.13
C ALA A 33 14.76 17.28 14.82
N ARG A 34 15.58 16.23 14.63
CA ARG A 34 15.47 15.34 13.46
C ARG A 34 14.15 14.57 13.42
N GLU A 35 13.65 14.11 14.57
CA GLU A 35 12.34 13.46 14.67
C GLU A 35 11.19 14.41 14.28
N LEU A 36 11.29 15.69 14.67
CA LEU A 36 10.33 16.72 14.27
C LEU A 36 10.41 17.03 12.77
N ASP A 37 11.62 17.06 12.20
CA ASP A 37 11.80 17.26 10.76
C ASP A 37 11.13 16.14 9.95
N LEU A 38 11.32 14.88 10.35
CA LEU A 38 10.66 13.72 9.72
C LEU A 38 9.13 13.78 9.85
N LEU A 39 8.61 14.26 10.99
CA LEU A 39 7.19 14.46 11.17
C LEU A 39 6.65 15.55 10.23
N HIS A 40 7.35 16.68 10.10
CA HIS A 40 6.99 17.74 9.17
C HIS A 40 7.07 17.27 7.71
N GLU A 41 8.03 16.42 7.35
CA GLU A 41 8.08 15.78 6.03
C GLU A 41 6.85 14.92 5.76
N MET A 42 6.42 14.10 6.72
CA MET A 42 5.20 13.29 6.59
C MET A 42 3.94 14.16 6.48
N GLN A 43 3.86 15.26 7.23
CA GLN A 43 2.76 16.23 7.13
C GLN A 43 2.71 16.88 5.75
N ARG A 44 3.85 17.34 5.22
CA ARG A 44 3.96 17.86 3.85
C ARG A 44 3.57 16.82 2.81
N PHE A 45 3.96 15.56 3.01
CA PHE A 45 3.57 14.46 2.13
C PHE A 45 2.05 14.24 2.11
N ALA A 46 1.38 14.29 3.27
CA ALA A 46 -0.07 14.12 3.35
C ALA A 46 -0.85 15.33 2.79
N ALA A 47 -0.35 16.54 3.03
CA ALA A 47 -1.02 17.78 2.67
C ALA A 47 -0.67 18.33 1.27
N GLY A 48 0.44 17.94 0.64
CA GLY A 48 0.87 18.53 -0.63
C GLY A 48 0.10 18.06 -1.87
N MET A 49 0.03 18.90 -2.93
CA MET A 49 -0.50 18.59 -4.28
C MET A 49 0.58 18.20 -5.28
N THR A 50 1.59 17.52 -4.80
CA THR A 50 2.58 16.88 -5.65
C THR A 50 2.21 15.41 -5.80
N CYS A 51 2.63 14.81 -6.91
CA CYS A 51 2.48 13.38 -7.15
C CYS A 51 3.01 12.59 -5.94
N ARG A 52 2.15 11.78 -5.30
CA ARG A 52 2.53 11.00 -4.10
C ARG A 52 3.73 10.10 -4.37
N HIS A 53 3.73 9.43 -5.53
CA HIS A 53 4.82 8.55 -5.94
C HIS A 53 6.14 9.33 -6.08
N LYS A 54 6.08 10.52 -6.69
CA LYS A 54 7.25 11.39 -6.86
C LYS A 54 7.87 11.74 -5.50
N VAL A 55 7.04 12.21 -4.56
CA VAL A 55 7.51 12.58 -3.21
C VAL A 55 8.13 11.38 -2.49
N LEU A 56 7.49 10.20 -2.54
CA LEU A 56 8.04 9.00 -1.91
C LEU A 56 9.36 8.56 -2.54
N SER A 57 9.44 8.54 -3.87
CA SER A 57 10.65 8.16 -4.60
C SER A 57 11.82 9.09 -4.24
N GLU A 58 11.59 10.40 -4.29
CA GLU A 58 12.62 11.41 -4.00
C GLU A 58 13.01 11.43 -2.51
N HIS A 59 12.07 11.20 -1.59
CA HIS A 59 12.37 11.09 -0.15
C HIS A 59 13.37 9.94 0.14
N PHE A 60 13.28 8.83 -0.59
CA PHE A 60 14.23 7.71 -0.47
C PHE A 60 15.46 7.84 -1.39
N GLY A 61 15.68 9.02 -1.99
CA GLY A 61 16.86 9.31 -2.81
C GLY A 61 16.81 8.76 -4.23
N GLN A 62 15.64 8.31 -4.70
CA GLN A 62 15.43 7.90 -6.08
C GLN A 62 14.86 9.08 -6.89
N PRO A 63 15.59 9.62 -7.88
CA PRO A 63 15.06 10.70 -8.71
C PRO A 63 13.89 10.21 -9.55
N TYR A 64 12.81 10.97 -9.59
CA TYR A 64 11.62 10.65 -10.36
C TYR A 64 11.47 11.61 -11.56
N PRO A 65 11.82 11.16 -12.79
CA PRO A 65 11.95 12.05 -13.95
C PRO A 65 10.59 12.45 -14.57
N PHE A 66 9.51 11.79 -14.18
CA PHE A 66 8.18 12.04 -14.75
C PHE A 66 7.43 13.13 -13.96
N PRO A 67 6.58 13.94 -14.62
CA PRO A 67 5.82 14.98 -13.94
C PRO A 67 4.76 14.41 -12.97
N ASN A 68 4.22 13.22 -13.25
CA ASN A 68 3.18 12.58 -12.46
C ASN A 68 3.26 11.04 -12.59
N CYS A 69 2.50 10.31 -11.75
CA CYS A 69 2.43 8.84 -11.81
C CYS A 69 1.15 8.29 -12.45
N ASN A 70 0.19 9.16 -12.77
CA ASN A 70 -1.13 8.80 -13.32
C ASN A 70 -1.94 7.78 -12.49
N ALA A 71 -1.58 7.56 -11.22
CA ALA A 71 -2.15 6.50 -10.40
C ALA A 71 -2.44 6.86 -8.93
N CYS A 72 -1.98 8.03 -8.44
CA CYS A 72 -2.29 8.47 -7.07
C CYS A 72 -3.47 9.46 -7.05
N ASP A 73 -4.04 9.66 -5.86
CA ASP A 73 -5.14 10.58 -5.58
C ASP A 73 -4.94 11.98 -6.20
N VAL A 74 -3.73 12.54 -6.07
CA VAL A 74 -3.39 13.84 -6.64
C VAL A 74 -3.38 13.80 -8.17
N CYS A 75 -2.74 12.79 -8.77
CA CYS A 75 -2.62 12.70 -10.23
C CYS A 75 -3.91 12.28 -10.92
N LEU A 76 -4.82 11.64 -10.19
CA LEU A 76 -6.15 11.26 -10.67
C LEU A 76 -7.17 12.39 -10.50
N ASN A 77 -6.74 13.58 -10.04
CA ASN A 77 -7.61 14.71 -9.69
C ASN A 77 -8.73 14.28 -8.73
N GLU A 78 -8.42 13.36 -7.81
CA GLU A 78 -9.34 12.95 -6.75
C GLU A 78 -9.32 13.90 -5.56
N VAL A 79 -8.42 14.90 -5.60
CA VAL A 79 -8.34 15.99 -4.64
C VAL A 79 -8.72 17.28 -5.34
N ASP A 80 -9.76 17.95 -4.83
CA ASP A 80 -10.25 19.19 -5.42
C ASP A 80 -9.39 20.35 -4.90
N ALA A 81 -8.57 20.92 -5.78
CA ALA A 81 -7.76 22.09 -5.48
C ALA A 81 -8.67 23.32 -5.33
N VAL A 82 -8.31 24.20 -4.41
CA VAL A 82 -9.02 25.45 -4.17
C VAL A 82 -8.55 26.51 -5.16
N ASP A 83 -9.50 27.07 -5.91
CA ASP A 83 -9.27 28.26 -6.73
C ASP A 83 -8.73 29.39 -5.84
N ASP A 84 -7.67 30.07 -6.29
CA ASP A 84 -7.01 31.16 -5.57
C ASP A 84 -6.58 30.81 -4.13
N ALA A 85 -5.98 29.63 -3.93
CA ALA A 85 -5.46 29.16 -2.64
C ALA A 85 -4.62 30.21 -1.89
N THR A 86 -3.81 31.01 -2.59
CA THR A 86 -3.05 32.14 -2.02
C THR A 86 -3.95 33.21 -1.42
N VAL A 87 -5.04 33.60 -2.09
CA VAL A 87 -5.99 34.60 -1.58
C VAL A 87 -6.72 34.07 -0.36
N VAL A 88 -7.13 32.80 -0.37
CA VAL A 88 -7.74 32.15 0.80
C VAL A 88 -6.76 32.13 1.97
N ALA A 89 -5.50 31.78 1.73
CA ALA A 89 -4.45 31.81 2.75
C ALA A 89 -4.26 33.23 3.32
N GLN A 90 -4.16 34.24 2.46
CA GLN A 90 -4.04 35.64 2.87
C GLN A 90 -5.21 36.10 3.75
N LYS A 91 -6.45 35.72 3.40
CA LYS A 91 -7.64 36.03 4.22
C LYS A 91 -7.53 35.41 5.61
N ILE A 92 -7.09 34.14 5.71
CA ILE A 92 -6.91 33.44 6.99
C ILE A 92 -5.81 34.12 7.82
N ILE A 93 -4.64 34.35 7.24
CA ILE A 93 -3.49 34.95 7.92
C ILE A 93 -3.82 36.38 8.36
N SER A 94 -4.51 37.16 7.52
CA SER A 94 -5.00 38.50 7.86
C SER A 94 -5.96 38.48 9.04
N CYS A 95 -6.86 37.49 9.11
CA CYS A 95 -7.77 37.35 10.24
C CYS A 95 -7.03 37.05 11.55
N VAL A 96 -5.99 36.19 11.51
CA VAL A 96 -5.14 35.93 12.68
C VAL A 96 -4.44 37.22 13.13
N ALA A 97 -3.85 37.97 12.20
CA ALA A 97 -3.19 39.25 12.49
C ALA A 97 -4.15 40.26 13.13
N ARG A 98 -5.32 40.47 12.53
CA ARG A 98 -6.34 41.41 12.98
C ARG A 98 -6.90 41.07 14.37
N ALA A 99 -7.16 39.79 14.63
CA ALA A 99 -7.65 39.32 15.93
C ALA A 99 -6.63 39.58 17.05
N VAL A 100 -5.34 39.32 16.80
CA VAL A 100 -4.26 39.60 17.76
C VAL A 100 -4.10 41.10 17.97
N GLN A 101 -4.11 41.91 16.89
CA GLN A 101 -4.00 43.36 16.98
C GLN A 101 -5.16 44.00 17.75
N HIS A 102 -6.38 43.49 17.57
CA HIS A 102 -7.58 44.05 18.19
C HIS A 102 -7.72 43.66 19.67
N SER A 103 -7.38 42.41 20.04
CA SER A 103 -7.58 41.92 21.41
C SER A 103 -6.31 41.77 22.24
N GLY A 104 -5.12 41.97 21.66
CA GLY A 104 -3.84 41.80 22.35
C GLY A 104 -3.52 40.35 22.74
N MET A 105 -4.26 39.36 22.22
CA MET A 105 -4.07 37.94 22.55
C MET A 105 -4.28 37.03 21.34
N SER A 106 -3.67 35.84 21.38
CA SER A 106 -3.79 34.83 20.33
C SER A 106 -5.03 33.94 20.49
N PHE A 107 -5.51 33.40 19.37
CA PHE A 107 -6.73 32.58 19.34
C PHE A 107 -6.51 31.25 18.63
N GLY A 108 -7.27 30.24 19.04
CA GLY A 108 -7.26 28.93 18.39
C GLY A 108 -7.99 28.93 17.04
N ALA A 109 -7.71 27.90 16.24
CA ALA A 109 -8.27 27.73 14.89
C ALA A 109 -9.80 27.84 14.84
N ALA A 110 -10.51 27.27 15.82
CA ALA A 110 -11.97 27.31 15.85
C ALA A 110 -12.54 28.74 15.89
N HIS A 111 -11.92 29.63 16.67
CA HIS A 111 -12.35 31.03 16.79
C HIS A 111 -12.10 31.79 15.49
N ILE A 112 -10.92 31.62 14.89
CA ILE A 112 -10.57 32.25 13.61
C ILE A 112 -11.50 31.80 12.48
N VAL A 113 -11.82 30.51 12.43
CA VAL A 113 -12.80 29.94 11.49
C VAL A 113 -14.18 30.58 11.68
N ASP A 114 -14.63 30.75 12.91
CA ASP A 114 -15.96 31.32 13.18
C ASP A 114 -16.02 32.82 12.82
N VAL A 115 -14.92 33.58 13.01
CA VAL A 115 -14.81 34.99 12.56
C VAL A 115 -14.85 35.08 11.03
N LEU A 116 -14.03 34.30 10.32
CA LEU A 116 -13.96 34.30 8.86
C LEU A 116 -15.28 33.91 8.18
N ARG A 117 -16.06 33.04 8.84
CA ARG A 117 -17.40 32.65 8.37
C ARG A 117 -18.49 33.68 8.71
N GLY A 118 -18.17 34.71 9.47
CA GLY A 118 -19.12 35.75 9.84
C GLY A 118 -20.06 35.35 10.97
N SER A 119 -19.65 34.43 11.85
CA SER A 119 -20.47 33.99 12.98
C SER A 119 -20.79 35.15 13.93
N ARG A 120 -22.01 35.15 14.46
CA ARG A 120 -22.51 36.10 15.48
C ARG A 120 -22.59 35.46 16.87
N ALA A 121 -21.78 34.45 17.13
CA ALA A 121 -21.71 33.85 18.46
C ALA A 121 -21.35 34.90 19.51
N GLN A 122 -21.92 34.78 20.71
CA GLN A 122 -21.73 35.76 21.79
C GLN A 122 -20.25 36.04 22.09
N LYS A 123 -19.40 35.01 22.01
CA LYS A 123 -17.93 35.08 22.20
C LYS A 123 -17.19 35.91 21.16
N ILE A 124 -17.76 36.11 19.96
CA ILE A 124 -17.22 36.94 18.89
C ILE A 124 -17.59 38.40 19.14
N ILE A 125 -18.88 38.65 19.42
CA ILE A 125 -19.43 39.98 19.71
C ILE A 125 -18.79 40.58 20.95
N GLN A 126 -18.69 39.82 22.05
CA GLN A 126 -18.04 40.27 23.28
C GLN A 126 -16.58 40.70 23.09
N ARG A 127 -15.91 40.18 22.05
CA ARG A 127 -14.52 40.51 21.73
C ARG A 127 -14.40 41.58 20.64
N GLY A 128 -15.51 42.06 20.07
CA GLY A 128 -15.55 43.00 18.96
C GLY A 128 -15.04 42.41 17.63
N HIS A 129 -14.97 41.08 17.52
CA HIS A 129 -14.43 40.44 16.32
C HIS A 129 -15.40 40.41 15.14
N ASP A 130 -16.66 40.79 15.38
CA ASP A 130 -17.68 41.07 14.38
C ASP A 130 -17.42 42.36 13.60
N GLN A 131 -16.61 43.27 14.16
CA GLN A 131 -16.26 44.55 13.52
C GLN A 131 -14.96 44.49 12.70
N LEU A 132 -14.25 43.35 12.72
CA LEU A 132 -13.03 43.18 11.95
C LEU A 132 -13.35 43.16 10.45
N SER A 133 -12.50 43.79 9.63
CA SER A 133 -12.63 43.73 8.16
C SER A 133 -12.50 42.31 7.59
N THR A 134 -11.99 41.37 8.38
CA THR A 134 -11.89 39.96 8.05
C THR A 134 -13.11 39.13 8.42
N HIS A 135 -14.09 39.71 9.13
CA HIS A 135 -15.33 39.03 9.49
C HIS A 135 -16.16 38.72 8.24
N GLY A 136 -16.52 37.45 8.06
CA GLY A 136 -17.35 37.01 6.93
C GLY A 136 -16.67 36.98 5.56
N LEU A 137 -15.35 37.17 5.45
CA LEU A 137 -14.62 37.11 4.16
C LEU A 137 -14.65 35.73 3.47
N LEU A 138 -14.99 34.67 4.21
CA LEU A 138 -15.11 33.28 3.75
C LEU A 138 -16.44 32.66 4.20
N ARG A 139 -17.52 33.47 4.20
CA ARG A 139 -18.88 33.01 4.56
C ARG A 139 -19.38 31.81 3.74
N ASP A 140 -18.98 31.75 2.47
CA ASP A 140 -19.41 30.72 1.52
C ASP A 140 -18.63 29.41 1.67
N VAL A 141 -17.55 29.40 2.47
CA VAL A 141 -16.75 28.20 2.72
C VAL A 141 -17.33 27.41 3.90
N PRO A 142 -17.63 26.11 3.72
CA PRO A 142 -18.11 25.26 4.82
C PRO A 142 -17.12 25.22 5.99
N ARG A 143 -17.63 25.18 7.23
CA ARG A 143 -16.79 25.14 8.43
C ARG A 143 -15.72 24.03 8.43
N PRO A 144 -16.06 22.76 8.09
CA PRO A 144 -15.07 21.68 8.08
C PRO A 144 -13.94 21.94 7.07
N THR A 145 -14.30 22.50 5.91
CA THR A 145 -13.37 22.90 4.86
C THR A 145 -12.43 24.00 5.32
N LEU A 146 -12.94 25.03 5.98
CA LEU A 146 -12.12 26.12 6.48
C LEU A 146 -11.17 25.67 7.61
N VAL A 147 -11.62 24.76 8.49
CA VAL A 147 -10.74 24.12 9.49
C VAL A 147 -9.63 23.33 8.79
N SER A 148 -9.95 22.61 7.71
CA SER A 148 -8.96 21.89 6.90
C SER A 148 -7.93 22.85 6.30
N TYR A 149 -8.35 23.99 5.76
CA TYR A 149 -7.42 25.00 5.23
C TYR A 149 -6.47 25.53 6.30
N VAL A 150 -6.98 25.83 7.50
CA VAL A 150 -6.14 26.28 8.62
C VAL A 150 -5.10 25.21 9.00
N ASN A 151 -5.51 23.93 9.05
CA ASN A 151 -4.58 22.84 9.33
C ASN A 151 -3.53 22.68 8.23
N GLN A 152 -3.92 22.80 6.97
CA GLN A 152 -2.97 22.75 5.85
C GLN A 152 -1.96 23.90 5.88
N LEU A 153 -2.38 25.11 6.30
CA LEU A 153 -1.45 26.23 6.49
C LEU A 153 -0.46 25.97 7.64
N LEU A 154 -0.89 25.26 8.68
CA LEU A 154 0.01 24.79 9.74
C LEU A 154 0.99 23.74 9.21
N ASP A 155 0.50 22.77 8.43
CA ASP A 155 1.32 21.69 7.84
C ASP A 155 2.34 22.24 6.82
N LEU A 156 2.00 23.32 6.11
CA LEU A 156 2.89 24.05 5.20
C LEU A 156 3.90 24.96 5.93
N GLY A 157 3.81 25.07 7.26
CA GLY A 157 4.64 25.96 8.08
C GLY A 157 4.37 27.45 7.83
N VAL A 158 3.25 27.80 7.22
CA VAL A 158 2.82 29.20 7.00
C VAL A 158 2.17 29.77 8.25
N LEU A 159 1.64 28.91 9.12
CA LEU A 159 1.17 29.24 10.47
C LEU A 159 1.85 28.31 11.48
N GLU A 160 1.90 28.75 12.74
CA GLU A 160 2.41 27.93 13.85
C GLU A 160 1.41 27.83 14.99
N ARG A 161 1.58 26.81 15.84
CA ARG A 161 0.85 26.69 17.10
C ARG A 161 1.75 27.10 18.25
N ALA A 162 1.29 28.07 19.05
CA ALA A 162 1.95 28.37 20.32
C ALA A 162 1.88 27.16 21.27
N PRO A 163 2.97 26.85 21.99
CA PRO A 163 2.95 25.83 23.04
C PRO A 163 2.12 26.33 24.24
N GLY A 164 1.31 25.45 24.82
CA GLY A 164 0.48 25.77 25.99
C GLY A 164 -0.70 24.81 26.18
N GLU A 165 -1.48 25.03 27.24
CA GLU A 165 -2.69 24.25 27.56
C GLU A 165 -3.77 24.39 26.46
N PHE A 166 -3.78 25.53 25.75
CA PHE A 166 -4.66 25.78 24.61
C PHE A 166 -3.85 26.19 23.38
N PRO A 167 -3.80 25.38 22.31
CA PRO A 167 -3.03 25.70 21.11
C PRO A 167 -3.66 26.87 20.35
N THR A 168 -2.95 28.00 20.31
CA THR A 168 -3.35 29.21 19.57
C THR A 168 -2.50 29.38 18.32
N LEU A 169 -3.07 30.03 17.29
CA LEU A 169 -2.38 30.30 16.03
C LEU A 169 -1.43 31.50 16.18
N VAL A 170 -0.22 31.36 15.65
CA VAL A 170 0.82 32.39 15.65
C VAL A 170 1.33 32.59 14.22
N LEU A 171 1.68 33.85 13.92
CA LEU A 171 2.27 34.24 12.65
C LEU A 171 3.80 34.12 12.71
N ASN A 172 4.40 33.70 11.61
CA ASN A 172 5.85 33.59 11.44
C ASN A 172 6.31 34.34 10.18
N GLU A 173 7.57 34.17 9.80
CA GLU A 173 8.11 34.85 8.61
C GLU A 173 7.42 34.39 7.32
N ALA A 174 7.11 33.10 7.19
CA ALA A 174 6.35 32.57 6.06
C ALA A 174 4.94 33.17 5.98
N SER A 175 4.28 33.45 7.11
CA SER A 175 3.01 34.17 7.13
C SER A 175 3.14 35.56 6.49
N ARG A 176 4.24 36.26 6.76
CA ARG A 176 4.50 37.60 6.22
C ARG A 176 4.77 37.56 4.71
N GLU A 177 5.57 36.61 4.24
CA GLU A 177 5.85 36.42 2.81
C GLU A 177 4.56 36.16 2.01
N VAL A 178 3.62 35.40 2.57
CA VAL A 178 2.33 35.14 1.92
C VAL A 178 1.45 36.39 1.91
N LEU A 179 1.44 37.18 2.98
CA LEU A 179 0.71 38.45 3.05
C LEU A 179 1.25 39.51 2.08
N THR A 180 2.57 39.59 1.89
CA THR A 180 3.20 40.54 0.95
C THR A 180 3.19 40.06 -0.51
N GLY A 181 2.76 38.81 -0.75
CA GLY A 181 2.75 38.19 -2.07
C GLY A 181 4.12 37.65 -2.53
N ALA A 182 5.13 37.68 -1.66
CA ALA A 182 6.45 37.12 -1.94
C ALA A 182 6.45 35.58 -2.03
N ARG A 183 5.49 34.92 -1.36
CA ARG A 183 5.30 33.46 -1.39
C ARG A 183 3.86 33.10 -1.79
N ALA A 184 3.72 32.29 -2.83
CA ALA A 184 2.44 31.72 -3.22
C ALA A 184 2.12 30.45 -2.40
N VAL A 185 0.84 30.20 -2.13
CA VAL A 185 0.36 28.94 -1.53
C VAL A 185 -0.18 28.07 -2.65
N ALA A 186 0.59 27.03 -3.01
CA ALA A 186 0.38 26.28 -4.25
C ALA A 186 -0.90 25.44 -4.28
N ALA A 187 -1.45 25.02 -3.13
CA ALA A 187 -2.77 24.41 -3.07
C ALA A 187 -3.30 24.26 -1.63
N LEU A 188 -4.58 24.58 -1.45
CA LEU A 188 -5.39 24.11 -0.33
C LEU A 188 -6.38 23.06 -0.88
N HIS A 189 -6.78 22.11 -0.04
CA HIS A 189 -7.68 21.00 -0.38
C HIS A 189 -9.00 21.14 0.35
N ALA A 190 -10.09 21.10 -0.40
CA ALA A 190 -11.39 20.89 0.21
C ALA A 190 -11.47 19.41 0.69
N PRO A 191 -11.76 19.15 1.98
CA PRO A 191 -12.09 17.81 2.40
C PRO A 191 -13.37 17.40 1.67
N ARG A 192 -13.33 16.29 0.93
CA ARG A 192 -14.56 15.75 0.34
C ARG A 192 -15.54 15.44 1.47
N PRO A 193 -16.81 15.84 1.37
CA PRO A 193 -17.83 15.33 2.27
C PRO A 193 -17.75 13.81 2.18
N GLY A 194 -17.55 13.15 3.33
CA GLY A 194 -17.31 11.73 3.39
C GLY A 194 -18.34 11.03 2.52
N ARG A 195 -17.89 10.37 1.45
CA ARG A 195 -18.76 9.45 0.73
C ARG A 195 -19.16 8.42 1.78
N GLY A 196 -20.41 8.49 2.23
CA GLY A 196 -21.05 7.32 2.81
C GLY A 196 -20.76 6.15 1.89
N ARG A 197 -20.54 4.97 2.47
CA ARG A 197 -20.21 3.70 1.81
C ARG A 197 -21.26 3.38 0.72
N GLY A 198 -21.16 4.08 -0.39
CA GLY A 198 -21.97 3.98 -1.58
C GLY A 198 -21.18 3.14 -2.55
N THR A 199 -21.88 2.16 -3.10
CA THR A 199 -21.48 1.31 -4.22
C THR A 199 -20.59 2.05 -5.22
N PRO A 200 -19.55 1.41 -5.79
CA PRO A 200 -18.59 2.08 -6.66
C PRO A 200 -19.32 2.78 -7.80
N ALA A 201 -19.27 4.11 -7.79
CA ALA A 201 -19.76 4.91 -8.89
C ALA A 201 -18.83 4.66 -10.09
N THR A 202 -19.37 3.96 -11.10
CA THR A 202 -18.82 3.85 -12.44
C THR A 202 -18.39 5.22 -12.97
N ARG A 203 -17.13 5.32 -13.42
CA ARG A 203 -16.60 6.45 -14.19
C ARG A 203 -17.50 6.71 -15.42
N PRO A 204 -17.86 7.97 -15.73
CA PRO A 204 -18.45 8.32 -17.01
C PRO A 204 -17.34 8.59 -18.04
N GLY A 205 -17.47 8.01 -19.25
CA GLY A 205 -16.67 8.40 -20.41
C GLY A 205 -15.80 7.31 -21.04
N GLY A 206 -16.40 6.20 -21.41
CA GLY A 206 -15.90 5.25 -22.41
C GLY A 206 -17.14 4.59 -23.01
N ASP A 207 -17.29 4.72 -24.32
CA ASP A 207 -18.47 4.41 -25.13
C ASP A 207 -19.29 3.19 -24.64
N ARG A 208 -20.58 3.42 -24.35
CA ARG A 208 -21.51 2.38 -23.88
C ARG A 208 -22.11 1.65 -25.06
N THR A 209 -21.36 0.72 -25.62
CA THR A 209 -21.90 -0.38 -26.42
C THR A 209 -21.57 -1.68 -25.72
N HIS A 210 -22.43 -2.08 -24.77
CA HIS A 210 -22.35 -3.32 -23.95
C HIS A 210 -21.03 -3.53 -23.16
N PRO A 211 -21.06 -3.97 -21.89
CA PRO A 211 -19.84 -4.50 -21.27
C PRO A 211 -19.35 -5.68 -22.14
N PRO A 212 -18.06 -5.73 -22.52
CA PRO A 212 -17.57 -6.87 -23.29
C PRO A 212 -17.80 -8.12 -22.45
N ALA A 213 -18.32 -9.18 -23.08
CA ALA A 213 -18.64 -10.46 -22.44
C ALA A 213 -17.52 -10.98 -21.51
N SER A 214 -16.27 -10.63 -21.81
CA SER A 214 -15.07 -10.92 -21.02
C SER A 214 -15.09 -10.41 -19.59
N THR A 215 -15.64 -9.22 -19.35
CA THR A 215 -15.66 -8.59 -18.01
C THR A 215 -16.75 -9.21 -17.13
N SER A 216 -17.86 -9.64 -17.75
CA SER A 216 -18.94 -10.38 -17.08
C SER A 216 -18.47 -11.78 -16.67
N CYS A 217 -17.79 -12.48 -17.58
CA CYS A 217 -17.24 -13.81 -17.32
C CYS A 217 -16.15 -13.80 -16.21
N SER A 218 -15.26 -12.79 -16.18
CA SER A 218 -14.25 -12.67 -15.11
C SER A 218 -14.85 -12.38 -13.73
N THR A 219 -15.98 -11.69 -13.68
CA THR A 219 -16.72 -11.48 -12.42
C THR A 219 -17.38 -12.78 -11.96
N HIS A 220 -17.85 -13.59 -12.92
CA HIS A 220 -18.50 -14.87 -12.66
C HIS A 220 -17.54 -16.00 -12.26
N SER A 221 -16.27 -15.95 -12.68
CA SER A 221 -15.24 -16.92 -12.28
C SER A 221 -14.58 -16.62 -10.92
N ALA A 222 -14.89 -15.47 -10.30
CA ALA A 222 -14.35 -15.10 -8.99
C ALA A 222 -14.84 -15.99 -7.81
N PRO A 223 -16.10 -16.43 -7.74
CA PRO A 223 -16.56 -17.47 -6.82
C PRO A 223 -15.81 -18.80 -6.99
N LEU A 224 -15.62 -19.28 -8.23
CA LEU A 224 -14.87 -20.51 -8.50
C LEU A 224 -13.41 -20.41 -8.01
N ARG A 225 -12.77 -19.25 -8.18
CA ARG A 225 -11.43 -19.01 -7.62
C ARG A 225 -11.41 -19.10 -6.10
N ARG A 226 -12.47 -18.68 -5.42
CA ARG A 226 -12.56 -18.79 -3.97
C ARG A 226 -12.71 -20.25 -3.53
N GLU A 227 -13.58 -21.00 -4.20
CA GLU A 227 -13.82 -22.42 -3.92
C GLU A 227 -12.55 -23.26 -4.12
N VAL A 228 -11.88 -23.12 -5.26
CA VAL A 228 -10.61 -23.80 -5.55
C VAL A 228 -9.54 -23.40 -4.52
N ALA A 229 -9.48 -22.14 -4.13
CA ALA A 229 -8.53 -21.66 -3.13
C ALA A 229 -8.79 -22.26 -1.73
N GLU A 230 -10.06 -22.39 -1.35
CA GLU A 230 -10.49 -23.02 -0.10
C GLU A 230 -10.15 -24.52 -0.09
N THR A 231 -10.42 -25.25 -1.18
CA THR A 231 -10.05 -26.68 -1.31
C THR A 231 -8.55 -26.90 -1.15
N HIS A 232 -7.71 -25.99 -1.66
CA HIS A 232 -6.26 -26.09 -1.61
C HIS A 232 -5.60 -25.36 -0.42
N GLY A 233 -6.38 -24.76 0.50
CA GLY A 233 -5.85 -24.07 1.69
C GLY A 233 -4.98 -22.84 1.39
N VAL A 234 -5.15 -22.22 0.22
CA VAL A 234 -4.36 -21.07 -0.23
C VAL A 234 -5.24 -19.82 -0.40
N PRO A 235 -4.72 -18.59 -0.27
CA PRO A 235 -5.49 -17.40 -0.59
C PRO A 235 -5.89 -17.34 -2.09
N PRO A 236 -7.08 -16.79 -2.44
CA PRO A 236 -7.59 -16.79 -3.82
C PRO A 236 -6.63 -16.23 -4.88
N TYR A 237 -5.88 -15.17 -4.56
CA TYR A 237 -4.92 -14.56 -5.48
C TYR A 237 -3.74 -15.47 -5.85
N VAL A 238 -3.50 -16.55 -5.09
CA VAL A 238 -2.44 -17.54 -5.35
C VAL A 238 -2.83 -18.49 -6.47
N VAL A 239 -4.13 -18.78 -6.63
CA VAL A 239 -4.67 -19.64 -7.70
C VAL A 239 -4.50 -18.93 -9.05
N PHE A 240 -5.13 -17.77 -9.22
CA PHE A 240 -4.91 -16.85 -10.34
C PHE A 240 -4.99 -15.39 -9.86
N ASN A 241 -4.10 -14.54 -10.35
CA ASN A 241 -4.24 -13.09 -10.16
C ASN A 241 -5.42 -12.56 -11.01
N ASP A 242 -5.92 -11.37 -10.69
CA ASP A 242 -7.09 -10.80 -11.38
C ASP A 242 -6.84 -10.61 -12.89
N GLN A 243 -5.61 -10.32 -13.28
CA GLN A 243 -5.22 -10.18 -14.68
C GLN A 243 -5.31 -11.52 -15.44
N THR A 244 -4.87 -12.63 -14.85
CA THR A 244 -4.94 -13.97 -15.44
C THR A 244 -6.39 -14.44 -15.54
N LEU A 245 -7.24 -14.13 -14.56
CA LEU A 245 -8.68 -14.41 -14.65
C LEU A 245 -9.34 -13.64 -15.79
N GLN A 246 -8.99 -12.35 -15.95
CA GLN A 246 -9.52 -11.53 -17.03
C GLN A 246 -9.08 -12.02 -18.41
N GLU A 247 -7.83 -12.48 -18.55
CA GLU A 247 -7.29 -13.09 -19.77
C GLU A 247 -7.95 -14.45 -20.07
N LEU A 248 -8.20 -15.27 -19.05
CA LEU A 248 -8.91 -16.55 -19.17
C LEU A 248 -10.37 -16.39 -19.60
N SER A 249 -11.03 -15.35 -19.08
CA SER A 249 -12.45 -15.08 -19.30
C SER A 249 -12.73 -14.34 -20.62
N ALA A 250 -11.70 -14.04 -21.41
CA ALA A 250 -11.87 -13.41 -22.71
C ALA A 250 -12.50 -14.39 -23.72
N PRO A 251 -13.52 -13.98 -24.51
CA PRO A 251 -14.29 -14.88 -25.38
C PRO A 251 -13.46 -15.60 -26.45
N SER A 252 -12.38 -14.97 -26.93
CA SER A 252 -11.44 -15.60 -27.86
C SER A 252 -10.34 -16.38 -27.14
N GLY A 253 -10.71 -17.21 -26.16
CA GLY A 253 -9.78 -17.92 -25.28
C GLY A 253 -8.48 -18.28 -26.01
N PRO A 254 -7.29 -17.88 -25.51
CA PRO A 254 -6.10 -17.86 -26.33
C PRO A 254 -5.80 -19.26 -26.85
N ALA A 255 -5.52 -19.37 -28.16
CA ALA A 255 -5.15 -20.61 -28.83
C ALA A 255 -4.23 -21.46 -27.96
N ARG A 256 -4.41 -22.79 -27.99
CA ARG A 256 -3.70 -23.78 -27.15
C ARG A 256 -2.17 -23.57 -27.05
N SER A 257 -1.58 -22.90 -28.04
CA SER A 257 -0.17 -22.49 -28.16
C SER A 257 0.26 -21.28 -27.29
N ARG A 258 -0.66 -20.51 -26.71
CA ARG A 258 -0.39 -19.28 -25.92
C ARG A 258 -0.55 -19.46 -24.41
N ARG A 259 -0.78 -20.67 -23.91
CA ARG A 259 -0.92 -20.96 -22.47
C ARG A 259 0.31 -20.51 -21.67
N SER A 260 1.52 -20.73 -22.19
CA SER A 260 2.79 -20.32 -21.57
C SER A 260 3.03 -18.80 -21.52
N ALA A 261 2.16 -17.98 -22.13
CA ALA A 261 2.28 -16.52 -22.18
C ALA A 261 1.30 -15.78 -21.26
N TRP A 262 0.49 -16.48 -20.45
CA TRP A 262 -0.43 -15.82 -19.50
C TRP A 262 0.35 -15.10 -18.42
N CYS A 263 0.01 -13.83 -18.20
CA CYS A 263 0.83 -12.91 -17.43
C CYS A 263 0.88 -13.31 -15.94
N GLY A 264 1.96 -13.98 -15.53
CA GLY A 264 2.27 -14.28 -14.12
C GLY A 264 1.79 -15.63 -13.59
N ALA A 265 1.20 -16.49 -14.42
CA ALA A 265 0.91 -17.87 -14.03
C ALA A 265 2.04 -18.81 -14.49
N SER A 266 2.64 -19.56 -13.57
CA SER A 266 3.60 -20.60 -13.94
C SER A 266 2.88 -21.69 -14.75
N ALA A 267 3.57 -22.29 -15.72
CA ALA A 267 3.00 -23.36 -16.58
C ALA A 267 2.27 -24.44 -15.77
N ARG A 268 2.81 -24.75 -14.59
CA ARG A 268 2.23 -25.70 -13.63
C ARG A 268 0.89 -25.27 -13.03
N LYS A 269 0.71 -23.99 -12.67
CA LYS A 269 -0.61 -23.48 -12.21
C LYS A 269 -1.67 -23.59 -13.30
N LEU A 270 -1.25 -23.45 -14.56
CA LEU A 270 -2.17 -23.58 -15.69
C LEU A 270 -2.59 -25.03 -15.91
N GLU A 271 -1.68 -25.98 -15.73
CA GLU A 271 -2.02 -27.40 -15.80
C GLU A 271 -2.97 -27.82 -14.68
N THR A 272 -2.71 -27.38 -13.45
CA THR A 272 -3.52 -27.77 -12.28
C THR A 272 -4.90 -27.10 -12.26
N PHE A 273 -4.98 -25.79 -12.52
CA PHE A 273 -6.21 -25.03 -12.28
C PHE A 273 -6.97 -24.65 -13.55
N ALA A 274 -6.30 -24.48 -14.71
CA ALA A 274 -7.00 -24.01 -15.91
C ALA A 274 -8.14 -24.94 -16.37
N PRO A 275 -8.10 -26.28 -16.24
CA PRO A 275 -9.21 -27.14 -16.69
C PRO A 275 -10.55 -26.81 -16.03
N ALA A 276 -10.56 -26.60 -14.70
CA ALA A 276 -11.78 -26.28 -13.96
C ALA A 276 -12.36 -24.91 -14.36
N PHE A 277 -11.49 -23.91 -14.53
CA PHE A 277 -11.90 -22.57 -14.96
C PHE A 277 -12.37 -22.54 -16.41
N LEU A 278 -11.68 -23.23 -17.32
CA LEU A 278 -12.07 -23.30 -18.73
C LEU A 278 -13.40 -24.05 -18.92
N ALA A 279 -13.67 -25.09 -18.12
CA ALA A 279 -14.97 -25.76 -18.13
C ALA A 279 -16.10 -24.82 -17.71
N HIS A 280 -15.91 -24.10 -16.61
CA HIS A 280 -16.88 -23.11 -16.12
C HIS A 280 -17.10 -21.95 -17.09
N ILE A 281 -16.04 -21.47 -17.75
CA ILE A 281 -16.12 -20.42 -18.77
C ILE A 281 -16.91 -20.91 -20.00
N ARG A 282 -16.71 -22.16 -20.42
CA ARG A 282 -17.48 -22.77 -21.54
C ARG A 282 -18.96 -22.89 -21.21
N GLU A 283 -19.29 -23.41 -20.04
CA GLU A 283 -20.68 -23.50 -19.56
C GLU A 283 -21.34 -22.12 -19.52
N TRP A 284 -20.63 -21.11 -19.02
CA TRP A 284 -21.12 -19.74 -19.01
C TRP A 284 -21.33 -19.17 -20.43
N CYS A 285 -20.41 -19.43 -21.35
CA CYS A 285 -20.57 -19.02 -22.75
C CYS A 285 -21.74 -19.72 -23.46
N GLU A 286 -21.98 -21.00 -23.18
CA GLU A 286 -23.14 -21.75 -23.70
C GLU A 286 -24.47 -21.18 -23.19
N ILE A 287 -24.56 -20.86 -21.89
CA ILE A 287 -25.75 -20.25 -21.27
C ILE A 287 -26.08 -18.87 -21.86
N HIS A 288 -25.06 -18.14 -22.30
CA HIS A 288 -25.19 -16.77 -22.78
C HIS A 288 -25.08 -16.62 -24.31
N GLU A 289 -25.12 -17.73 -25.07
CA GLU A 289 -25.03 -17.77 -26.54
C GLU A 289 -23.81 -17.03 -27.10
N LEU A 290 -22.67 -17.13 -26.41
CA LEU A 290 -21.42 -16.48 -26.79
C LEU A 290 -20.53 -17.43 -27.59
N ASP A 291 -20.15 -17.02 -28.81
CA ASP A 291 -19.26 -17.80 -29.67
C ASP A 291 -17.83 -17.84 -29.11
N LEU A 292 -17.38 -19.05 -28.75
CA LEU A 292 -16.05 -19.34 -28.24
C LEU A 292 -14.98 -19.32 -29.35
N ASP A 293 -15.38 -19.43 -30.63
CA ASP A 293 -14.50 -19.61 -31.78
C ASP A 293 -14.59 -18.46 -32.80
N ALA A 294 -14.89 -17.24 -32.35
CA ALA A 294 -14.87 -16.05 -33.21
C ALA A 294 -13.43 -15.75 -33.69
N ARG A 295 -13.04 -16.36 -34.81
CA ARG A 295 -11.80 -16.08 -35.56
C ARG A 295 -11.85 -14.65 -36.13
N THR A 296 -10.99 -13.79 -35.58
CA THR A 296 -10.29 -12.65 -36.20
C THR A 296 -11.10 -11.59 -36.96
N GLY A 297 -10.98 -10.32 -36.50
CA GLY A 297 -11.09 -9.15 -37.38
C GLY A 297 -11.16 -7.79 -36.67
N SER A 298 -10.03 -7.06 -36.63
CA SER A 298 -9.86 -5.58 -36.69
C SER A 298 -10.79 -4.68 -35.84
N GLY A 299 -10.36 -3.78 -34.95
CA GLY A 299 -9.05 -3.24 -34.59
C GLY A 299 -9.25 -1.89 -33.86
N SER A 300 -8.41 -1.59 -32.87
CA SER A 300 -7.83 -0.25 -32.66
C SER A 300 -6.73 -0.32 -31.60
N ALA A 301 -5.61 0.31 -31.94
CA ALA A 301 -4.31 0.17 -31.32
C ALA A 301 -4.15 1.03 -30.05
N ALA A 302 -3.54 0.44 -29.02
CA ALA A 302 -2.75 1.17 -28.05
C ALA A 302 -1.53 0.31 -27.67
N THR A 303 -0.43 0.61 -28.35
CA THR A 303 0.98 0.38 -28.01
C THR A 303 1.26 -0.35 -26.70
N SER A 304 1.71 -1.60 -26.82
CA SER A 304 2.75 -2.14 -25.95
C SER A 304 3.91 -2.58 -26.82
N SER A 305 5.05 -1.95 -26.60
CA SER A 305 6.31 -2.29 -27.23
C SER A 305 6.62 -3.76 -26.96
N ALA A 306 6.68 -4.54 -28.03
CA ALA A 306 7.22 -5.89 -28.04
C ALA A 306 8.68 -5.86 -27.58
N ALA A 307 8.92 -6.09 -26.30
CA ALA A 307 10.19 -6.62 -25.86
C ALA A 307 10.14 -8.14 -26.08
N ALA A 308 10.63 -8.57 -27.24
CA ALA A 308 10.93 -9.96 -27.51
C ALA A 308 11.74 -10.52 -26.33
N GLY A 309 11.17 -11.49 -25.61
CA GLY A 309 11.86 -12.20 -24.54
C GLY A 309 13.09 -12.89 -25.11
N LYS A 310 14.26 -12.31 -24.89
CA LYS A 310 15.53 -12.99 -25.13
C LYS A 310 15.53 -14.31 -24.33
N PRO A 311 16.14 -15.40 -24.84
CA PRO A 311 16.32 -16.62 -24.06
C PRO A 311 16.99 -16.25 -22.73
N LYS A 312 16.49 -16.81 -21.61
CA LYS A 312 16.96 -16.50 -20.25
C LYS A 312 18.45 -16.84 -20.12
N THR A 313 19.34 -15.92 -20.48
CA THR A 313 20.75 -16.00 -20.08
C THR A 313 20.81 -15.79 -18.58
N LEU A 314 21.27 -16.80 -17.84
CA LEU A 314 21.49 -16.73 -16.39
C LEU A 314 22.22 -15.44 -16.04
N SER A 315 21.69 -14.68 -15.07
CA SER A 315 22.32 -13.45 -14.61
C SER A 315 23.75 -13.75 -14.11
N PRO A 316 24.69 -12.80 -14.20
CA PRO A 316 26.07 -13.03 -13.76
C PRO A 316 26.15 -13.51 -12.30
N ALA A 317 25.29 -12.98 -11.42
CA ALA A 317 25.21 -13.41 -10.02
C ALA A 317 24.72 -14.85 -9.87
N LYS A 318 23.70 -15.24 -10.66
CA LYS A 318 23.14 -16.59 -10.64
C LYS A 318 24.09 -17.64 -11.21
N ARG A 319 24.85 -17.26 -12.26
CA ARG A 319 25.90 -18.11 -12.83
C ARG A 319 26.98 -18.43 -11.81
N ARG A 320 27.44 -17.42 -11.06
CA ARG A 320 28.40 -17.63 -9.96
C ARG A 320 27.86 -18.53 -8.87
N SER A 321 26.59 -18.39 -8.49
CA SER A 321 25.96 -19.31 -7.53
C SER A 321 25.92 -20.75 -8.07
N PHE A 322 25.57 -20.94 -9.35
CA PHE A 322 25.54 -22.28 -9.98
C PHE A 322 26.93 -22.93 -10.02
N GLU A 323 27.97 -22.16 -10.38
CA GLU A 323 29.36 -22.64 -10.39
C GLU A 323 29.83 -23.04 -8.98
N ALA A 324 29.40 -22.31 -7.94
CA ALA A 324 29.71 -22.65 -6.56
C ALA A 324 28.97 -23.92 -6.08
N PHE A 325 27.71 -24.12 -6.50
CA PHE A 325 26.98 -25.35 -6.21
C PHE A 325 27.51 -26.56 -6.98
N ASP A 326 28.01 -26.37 -8.22
CA ASP A 326 28.75 -27.41 -8.96
C ASP A 326 30.01 -27.86 -8.18
N ARG A 327 30.57 -27.03 -7.28
CA ARG A 327 31.66 -27.37 -6.36
C ARG A 327 31.21 -27.90 -4.99
N GLY A 328 29.90 -28.04 -4.75
CA GLY A 328 29.36 -28.51 -3.47
C GLY A 328 29.38 -27.49 -2.33
N GLU A 329 29.47 -26.19 -2.63
CA GLU A 329 29.49 -25.15 -1.59
C GLU A 329 28.13 -24.96 -0.92
N GLY A 330 28.14 -24.67 0.38
CA GLY A 330 26.93 -24.41 1.18
C GLY A 330 26.30 -23.04 0.92
N ILE A 331 25.03 -22.89 1.29
CA ILE A 331 24.22 -21.68 1.03
C ILE A 331 24.84 -20.44 1.69
N GLU A 332 25.38 -20.58 2.89
CA GLU A 332 25.98 -19.50 3.68
C GLU A 332 27.27 -19.00 3.04
N ALA A 333 28.14 -19.92 2.59
CA ALA A 333 29.40 -19.58 1.93
C ALA A 333 29.17 -18.87 0.59
N VAL A 334 28.15 -19.30 -0.17
CA VAL A 334 27.77 -18.66 -1.44
C VAL A 334 27.10 -17.30 -1.22
N ALA A 335 26.37 -17.13 -0.11
CA ALA A 335 25.79 -15.85 0.28
C ALA A 335 26.87 -14.81 0.61
N GLU A 336 27.88 -15.19 1.40
CA GLU A 336 29.00 -14.33 1.78
C GLU A 336 29.89 -13.97 0.59
N SER A 337 30.34 -14.96 -0.17
CA SER A 337 31.21 -14.73 -1.34
C SER A 337 30.51 -13.97 -2.48
N GLY A 338 29.18 -14.13 -2.60
CA GLY A 338 28.37 -13.48 -3.63
C GLY A 338 27.80 -12.11 -3.24
N GLY A 339 27.89 -11.71 -1.97
CA GLY A 339 27.22 -10.52 -1.44
C GLY A 339 25.69 -10.62 -1.53
N LEU A 340 25.13 -11.83 -1.43
CA LEU A 340 23.71 -12.12 -1.59
C LEU A 340 23.09 -12.49 -0.24
N LYS A 341 21.76 -12.35 -0.14
CA LYS A 341 21.02 -12.86 1.01
C LYS A 341 20.89 -14.38 0.91
N ALA A 342 21.02 -15.10 2.02
CA ALA A 342 20.90 -16.57 2.06
C ALA A 342 19.61 -17.09 1.37
N ARG A 343 18.48 -16.39 1.55
CA ARG A 343 17.22 -16.71 0.86
C ARG A 343 17.32 -16.68 -0.68
N THR A 344 18.03 -15.70 -1.23
CA THR A 344 18.25 -15.60 -2.68
C THR A 344 19.17 -16.72 -3.18
N VAL A 345 20.13 -17.14 -2.37
CA VAL A 345 21.03 -18.26 -2.66
C VAL A 345 20.27 -19.59 -2.60
N ALA A 346 19.39 -19.79 -1.61
CA ALA A 346 18.49 -20.94 -1.55
C ALA A 346 17.55 -21.01 -2.78
N ASP A 347 17.07 -19.87 -3.29
CA ASP A 347 16.31 -19.83 -4.54
C ASP A 347 17.16 -20.27 -5.74
N HIS A 348 18.43 -19.86 -5.81
CA HIS A 348 19.36 -20.31 -6.85
C HIS A 348 19.66 -21.81 -6.74
N LEU A 349 19.83 -22.35 -5.53
CA LEU A 349 20.10 -23.77 -5.32
C LEU A 349 18.91 -24.64 -5.75
N ALA A 350 17.67 -24.23 -5.43
CA ALA A 350 16.48 -24.95 -5.88
C ALA A 350 16.41 -25.03 -7.42
N GLU A 351 16.70 -23.93 -8.12
CA GLU A 351 16.76 -23.93 -9.59
C GLU A 351 17.94 -24.73 -10.14
N TRP A 352 19.08 -24.76 -9.44
CA TRP A 352 20.22 -25.59 -9.80
C TRP A 352 19.87 -27.09 -9.69
N ILE A 353 19.19 -27.50 -8.61
CA ILE A 353 18.69 -28.88 -8.43
C ILE A 353 17.76 -29.28 -9.57
N GLU A 354 16.78 -28.43 -9.92
CA GLU A 354 15.85 -28.71 -11.03
C GLU A 354 16.58 -28.80 -12.39
N ALA A 355 17.63 -28.00 -12.60
CA ALA A 355 18.38 -27.96 -13.84
C ALA A 355 19.41 -29.09 -13.99
N ARG A 356 20.13 -29.42 -12.92
CA ARG A 356 21.22 -30.42 -12.92
C ARG A 356 20.77 -31.81 -12.54
N LYS A 357 19.63 -31.94 -11.85
CA LYS A 357 19.08 -33.21 -11.34
C LYS A 357 20.14 -34.05 -10.61
N PRO A 358 20.80 -33.51 -9.58
CA PRO A 358 21.81 -34.24 -8.82
C PRO A 358 21.20 -35.52 -8.22
N GLU A 359 21.99 -36.59 -8.14
CA GLU A 359 21.56 -37.85 -7.54
C GLU A 359 21.40 -37.76 -6.02
N ASP A 360 22.13 -36.84 -5.39
CA ASP A 360 22.15 -36.61 -3.96
C ASP A 360 22.24 -35.11 -3.64
N ILE A 361 21.54 -34.70 -2.58
CA ILE A 361 21.56 -33.33 -2.03
C ILE A 361 21.95 -33.30 -0.55
N SER A 362 22.52 -34.38 -0.02
CA SER A 362 23.00 -34.50 1.37
C SER A 362 24.03 -33.43 1.78
N ALA A 363 24.68 -32.80 0.79
CA ALA A 363 25.58 -31.66 1.02
C ALA A 363 24.86 -30.41 1.54
N TRP A 364 23.54 -30.30 1.36
CA TRP A 364 22.75 -29.12 1.72
C TRP A 364 21.58 -29.40 2.67
N ILE A 365 21.18 -30.67 2.83
CA ILE A 365 20.07 -31.09 3.70
C ILE A 365 20.48 -32.35 4.45
N GLU A 366 20.25 -32.36 5.75
CA GLU A 366 20.51 -33.54 6.57
C GLU A 366 19.60 -34.71 6.14
N PRO A 367 20.13 -35.95 5.98
CA PRO A 367 19.33 -37.09 5.50
C PRO A 367 18.05 -37.35 6.30
N ALA A 368 18.09 -37.21 7.63
CA ALA A 368 16.92 -37.37 8.49
C ALA A 368 15.83 -36.33 8.21
N GLU A 369 16.23 -35.10 7.89
CA GLU A 369 15.31 -34.01 7.55
C GLU A 369 14.74 -34.18 6.14
N TYR A 370 15.57 -34.66 5.20
CA TYR A 370 15.14 -35.03 3.86
C TYR A 370 14.02 -36.07 3.90
N ASP A 371 14.18 -37.15 4.67
CA ASP A 371 13.18 -38.22 4.78
C ASP A 371 11.86 -37.73 5.39
N ARG A 372 11.94 -36.85 6.40
CA ARG A 372 10.76 -36.21 7.00
C ARG A 372 9.99 -35.38 5.97
N ILE A 373 10.69 -34.56 5.19
CA ILE A 373 10.06 -33.72 4.16
C ILE A 373 9.53 -34.58 3.01
N ALA A 374 10.27 -35.59 2.55
CA ALA A 374 9.86 -36.50 1.47
C ALA A 374 8.58 -37.28 1.83
N THR A 375 8.43 -37.67 3.09
CA THR A 375 7.20 -38.28 3.60
C THR A 375 6.02 -37.31 3.50
N ALA A 376 6.18 -36.08 3.98
CA ALA A 376 5.14 -35.05 3.91
C ALA A 376 4.80 -34.67 2.44
N VAL A 377 5.79 -34.68 1.55
CA VAL A 377 5.62 -34.45 0.11
C VAL A 377 4.81 -35.56 -0.56
N THR A 378 4.98 -36.81 -0.14
CA THR A 378 4.23 -37.96 -0.68
C THR A 378 2.76 -37.92 -0.25
N GLU A 379 2.49 -37.48 0.98
CA GLU A 379 1.12 -37.38 1.52
C GLU A 379 0.34 -36.18 0.99
N VAL A 380 1.01 -35.04 0.82
CA VAL A 380 0.35 -33.74 0.54
C VAL A 380 0.53 -33.30 -0.92
N GLY A 381 1.46 -33.92 -1.65
CA GLY A 381 1.81 -33.55 -3.01
C GLY A 381 2.84 -32.42 -3.08
N THR A 382 3.34 -32.15 -4.29
CA THR A 382 4.43 -31.19 -4.50
C THR A 382 3.95 -29.79 -4.94
N ASP A 383 2.66 -29.54 -5.09
CA ASP A 383 2.16 -28.34 -5.77
C ASP A 383 2.25 -27.05 -4.94
N PHE A 384 2.12 -27.15 -3.62
CA PHE A 384 2.21 -26.02 -2.68
C PHE A 384 3.11 -26.32 -1.49
N LEU A 385 3.95 -25.36 -1.11
CA LEU A 385 4.86 -25.51 0.03
C LEU A 385 4.16 -25.38 1.39
N ARG A 386 3.07 -24.60 1.47
CA ARG A 386 2.38 -24.33 2.73
C ARG A 386 1.72 -25.58 3.34
N PRO A 387 0.98 -26.41 2.58
CA PRO A 387 0.45 -27.67 3.09
C PRO A 387 1.55 -28.62 3.61
N ILE A 388 2.72 -28.66 2.97
CA ILE A 388 3.87 -29.45 3.45
C ILE A 388 4.43 -28.87 4.75
N PHE A 389 4.57 -27.54 4.83
CA PHE A 389 5.00 -26.84 6.05
C PHE A 389 4.05 -27.08 7.22
N ASP A 390 2.74 -26.99 6.97
CA ASP A 390 1.70 -27.25 7.98
C ASP A 390 1.75 -28.73 8.43
N ARG A 391 1.99 -29.67 7.50
CA ARG A 391 2.17 -31.10 7.82
C ARG A 391 3.40 -31.37 8.68
N LEU A 392 4.45 -30.56 8.52
CA LEU A 392 5.68 -30.59 9.31
C LEU A 392 5.58 -29.76 10.60
N ASN A 393 4.38 -29.34 11.00
CA ASN A 393 4.10 -28.52 12.19
C ASN A 393 4.88 -27.19 12.23
N GLY A 394 5.35 -26.70 11.08
CA GLY A 394 6.16 -25.49 10.95
C GLY A 394 7.57 -25.58 11.56
N GLU A 395 8.07 -26.78 11.84
CA GLU A 395 9.41 -27.00 12.41
C GLU A 395 10.52 -26.87 11.36
N VAL A 396 10.17 -26.98 10.08
CA VAL A 396 11.12 -26.98 8.96
C VAL A 396 11.00 -25.67 8.17
N PRO A 397 12.10 -24.90 8.01
CA PRO A 397 12.16 -23.73 7.14
C PRO A 397 11.68 -23.98 5.71
N TYR A 398 11.00 -22.99 5.12
CA TYR A 398 10.50 -23.06 3.75
C TYR A 398 11.60 -23.29 2.72
N GLU A 399 12.82 -22.82 2.99
CA GLU A 399 13.99 -23.01 2.15
C GLU A 399 14.32 -24.50 1.97
N GLN A 400 14.39 -25.27 3.05
CA GLN A 400 14.68 -26.71 3.02
C GLN A 400 13.55 -27.49 2.34
N ILE A 401 12.28 -27.15 2.65
CA ILE A 401 11.13 -27.77 1.99
C ILE A 401 11.21 -27.55 0.46
N LYS A 402 11.58 -26.35 0.03
CA LYS A 402 11.72 -26.01 -1.39
C LYS A 402 12.80 -26.84 -2.08
N LEU A 403 13.93 -27.07 -1.44
CA LEU A 403 15.04 -27.87 -1.98
C LEU A 403 14.65 -29.36 -2.12
N VAL A 404 14.03 -29.95 -1.09
CA VAL A 404 13.53 -31.34 -1.16
C VAL A 404 12.46 -31.48 -2.22
N VAL A 405 11.51 -30.53 -2.32
CA VAL A 405 10.48 -30.55 -3.36
C VAL A 405 11.11 -30.46 -4.76
N ALA A 406 12.12 -29.60 -4.96
CA ALA A 406 12.85 -29.51 -6.23
C ALA A 406 13.54 -30.84 -6.60
N HIS A 407 14.21 -31.48 -5.64
CA HIS A 407 14.88 -32.77 -5.85
C HIS A 407 13.88 -33.92 -6.06
N PHE A 408 12.79 -33.96 -5.29
CA PHE A 408 11.72 -34.96 -5.43
C PHE A 408 11.08 -34.88 -6.82
N ARG A 409 10.82 -33.67 -7.33
CA ARG A 409 10.31 -33.42 -8.69
C ARG A 409 11.31 -33.75 -9.79
N ALA A 410 12.61 -33.62 -9.53
CA ALA A 410 13.64 -33.98 -10.50
C ALA A 410 13.73 -35.50 -10.70
N ARG A 411 13.27 -36.28 -9.71
CA ARG A 411 13.34 -37.75 -9.65
C ARG A 411 12.01 -38.46 -9.90
N ALA A 412 10.88 -37.75 -9.79
CA ALA A 412 9.57 -38.21 -10.25
C ALA A 412 9.47 -38.10 -11.78
#